data_AF-A0ABD1K5A4-F1
#
_entry.id   AF-A0ABD1K5A4-F1
#
_cell.length_a   1.000
_cell.length_b   1.000
_cell.length_c   1.000
_cell.angle_alpha   90.00
_cell.angle_beta   90.00
_cell.angle_gamma   90.00
#
_symmetry.space_group_name_H-M   'P 1'
#
loop_
_entity.id
_entity.type
_entity.pdbx_description
1 polymer ?
#
loop_
_entity_poly.entity_id
_entity_poly.type
_entity_poly.pdbx_seq_one_letter_code
_entity_poly.pdbx_strand_id
1 'polypeptide(L)'
;MPARLQVTFTKRKFGLMKKAYELSVLCDCEIALIIFNSSNKLFQYASTDMDKVLLKYTEYNEPHESRTNSDIVEQLTVSSWRADRALDAKPARPDKFLSGRGQQPTKGIYQPKSRAQARGQEEDWGAKA
;
A
#
# COMPACT_ATOMS: atom_id res chain seq x y z
N MET A 1 6.23 9.47 -22.54
CA MET A 1 5.80 8.22 -21.86
C MET A 1 4.69 7.55 -22.66
N PRO A 2 4.68 6.22 -22.81
CA PRO A 2 3.57 5.48 -23.39
C PRO A 2 2.24 5.72 -22.66
N ALA A 3 1.11 5.74 -23.39
CA ALA A 3 -0.21 6.05 -22.83
C ALA A 3 -0.61 5.17 -21.63
N ARG A 4 -0.30 3.86 -21.66
CA ARG A 4 -0.59 2.94 -20.54
C ARG A 4 0.18 3.29 -19.26
N LEU A 5 1.41 3.77 -19.40
CA LEU A 5 2.24 4.20 -18.27
C LEU A 5 1.74 5.53 -17.70
N GLN A 6 1.26 6.45 -18.55
CA GLN A 6 0.66 7.71 -18.11
C GLN A 6 -0.62 7.47 -17.29
N VAL A 7 -1.50 6.57 -17.74
CA VAL A 7 -2.72 6.21 -16.99
C VAL A 7 -2.35 5.59 -15.65
N THR A 8 -1.41 4.64 -15.64
CA THR A 8 -0.97 3.96 -14.41
C THR A 8 -0.35 4.95 -13.43
N PHE A 9 0.54 5.83 -13.92
CA PHE A 9 1.17 6.88 -13.12
C PHE A 9 0.11 7.79 -12.50
N THR A 10 -0.86 8.25 -13.28
CA THR A 10 -1.92 9.15 -12.80
C THR A 10 -2.72 8.50 -11.67
N LYS A 11 -3.19 7.26 -11.87
CA LYS A 11 -3.97 6.54 -10.87
C LYS A 11 -3.18 6.20 -9.61
N ARG A 12 -1.94 5.71 -9.75
CA ARG A 12 -1.10 5.33 -8.62
C ARG A 12 -0.62 6.54 -7.82
N LYS A 13 -0.24 7.63 -8.50
CA LYS A 13 0.11 8.90 -7.86
C LYS A 13 -1.03 9.42 -7.00
N PHE A 14 -2.26 9.41 -7.54
CA PHE A 14 -3.44 9.83 -6.78
C PHE A 14 -3.70 8.92 -5.57
N GLY A 15 -3.65 7.59 -5.76
CA GLY A 15 -3.80 6.64 -4.65
C GLY A 15 -2.75 6.84 -3.55
N LEU A 16 -1.50 7.15 -3.92
CA LEU A 16 -0.43 7.44 -2.98
C LEU A 16 -0.68 8.73 -2.19
N MET A 17 -1.08 9.82 -2.88
CA MET A 17 -1.42 11.10 -2.23
C MET A 17 -2.60 10.93 -1.27
N LYS A 18 -3.63 10.15 -1.65
CA LYS A 18 -4.76 9.84 -0.77
C LYS A 18 -4.30 9.12 0.51
N LYS A 19 -3.39 8.16 0.39
CA LYS A 19 -2.85 7.43 1.55
C LYS A 19 -1.99 8.32 2.45
N ALA A 20 -1.18 9.20 1.86
CA ALA A 20 -0.43 10.20 2.61
C ALA A 20 -1.36 11.13 3.39
N TYR A 21 -2.44 11.62 2.76
CA TYR A 21 -3.47 12.42 3.43
C TYR A 21 -4.12 11.69 4.60
N GLU A 22 -4.63 10.48 4.36
CA GLU A 22 -5.24 9.64 5.41
C GLU A 22 -4.27 9.45 6.59
N LEU A 23 -3.00 9.16 6.31
CA LEU A 23 -1.98 8.98 7.34
C LEU A 23 -1.71 10.26 8.14
N SER A 24 -1.56 11.41 7.46
CA SER A 24 -1.34 12.69 8.14
C SER A 24 -2.47 13.06 9.09
N VAL A 25 -3.72 12.80 8.69
CA VAL A 25 -4.89 13.12 9.52
C VAL A 25 -5.05 12.14 10.67
N LEU A 26 -4.85 10.85 10.44
CA LEU A 26 -5.04 9.81 11.46
C LEU A 26 -3.99 9.85 12.56
N CYS A 27 -2.76 10.23 12.22
CA CYS A 27 -1.61 10.18 13.12
C CYS A 27 -1.08 11.56 13.52
N ASP A 28 -1.73 12.65 13.07
CA ASP A 28 -1.29 14.03 13.29
C ASP A 28 0.18 14.24 12.91
N CYS A 29 0.54 13.80 11.70
CA CYS A 29 1.92 13.87 11.21
C CYS A 29 2.06 14.74 9.96
N GLU A 30 3.22 15.40 9.86
CA GLU A 30 3.59 16.22 8.70
C GLU A 30 4.25 15.36 7.62
N ILE A 31 3.72 15.40 6.40
CA ILE A 31 4.20 14.59 5.28
C ILE A 31 4.47 15.49 4.09
N ALA A 32 5.66 15.37 3.51
CA ALA A 32 6.02 15.90 2.19
C ALA A 32 6.31 14.74 1.22
N LEU A 33 5.74 14.82 0.02
CA LEU A 33 5.91 13.85 -1.04
C LEU A 33 6.31 14.56 -2.33
N ILE A 34 7.46 14.18 -2.89
CA ILE A 34 8.02 14.73 -4.13
C ILE A 34 8.18 13.59 -5.13
N ILE A 35 7.62 13.77 -6.34
CA ILE A 35 7.67 12.78 -7.42
C ILE A 35 8.11 13.47 -8.70
N PHE A 36 9.26 13.05 -9.23
CA PHE A 36 9.67 13.37 -10.60
C PHE A 36 9.31 12.21 -11.52
N ASN A 37 8.71 12.52 -12.67
CA ASN A 37 8.52 11.52 -13.71
C ASN A 37 9.75 11.42 -14.62
N SER A 38 9.75 10.48 -15.58
CA SER A 38 10.86 10.31 -16.54
C SER A 38 11.07 11.50 -17.49
N SER A 39 10.19 12.49 -17.48
CA SER A 39 10.30 13.74 -18.24
C SER A 39 10.68 14.92 -17.34
N ASN A 40 11.18 14.65 -16.12
CA ASN A 40 11.54 15.63 -15.10
C ASN A 40 10.41 16.58 -14.69
N LYS A 41 9.15 16.21 -14.93
CA LYS A 41 8.00 16.96 -14.43
C LYS A 41 7.82 16.65 -12.94
N LEU A 42 7.79 17.72 -12.15
CA LEU A 42 7.54 17.69 -10.71
C LEU A 42 6.05 17.52 -10.43
N PHE A 43 5.74 16.61 -9.51
CA PHE A 43 4.45 16.48 -8.85
C PHE A 43 4.70 16.40 -7.35
N GLN A 44 3.95 17.16 -6.57
CA GLN A 44 4.18 17.25 -5.14
C GLN A 44 2.87 17.23 -4.34
N TYR A 45 2.99 16.83 -3.08
CA TYR A 45 1.94 16.88 -2.07
C TYR A 45 2.60 17.21 -0.73
N ALA A 46 1.96 18.07 0.05
CA ALA A 46 2.28 18.29 1.46
C ALA A 46 0.99 18.23 2.27
N SER A 47 1.03 17.68 3.48
CA SER A 47 -0.13 17.70 4.39
C SER A 47 -0.43 19.10 4.93
N THR A 48 0.58 19.97 4.97
CA THR A 48 0.48 21.39 5.34
C THR A 48 1.08 22.24 4.22
N ASP A 49 2.20 22.92 4.49
CA ASP A 49 2.93 23.77 3.54
C ASP A 49 4.25 23.09 3.17
N MET A 50 4.54 23.00 1.87
CA MET A 50 5.73 22.29 1.40
C MET A 50 7.03 22.93 1.93
N ASP A 51 7.12 24.25 1.91
CA ASP A 51 8.32 24.97 2.31
C ASP A 51 8.56 24.79 3.82
N LYS A 52 7.49 24.77 4.63
CA LYS A 52 7.59 24.50 6.07
C LYS A 52 8.12 23.10 6.36
N VAL A 53 7.61 22.07 5.68
CA VAL A 53 8.06 20.69 5.92
C VAL A 53 9.50 20.50 5.44
N LEU A 54 9.89 21.12 4.33
CA LEU A 54 11.26 21.06 3.83
C LEU A 54 12.24 21.83 4.70
N LEU A 55 11.86 23.02 5.19
CA LEU A 55 12.67 23.77 6.14
C LEU A 55 12.93 22.94 7.40
N LYS A 56 11.87 22.37 7.99
CA LYS A 56 11.99 21.45 9.12
C LYS A 56 12.91 20.28 8.80
N TYR A 57 12.83 19.69 7.62
CA TYR A 57 13.74 18.61 7.21
C TYR A 57 15.22 19.05 7.20
N THR A 58 15.53 20.26 6.72
CA THR A 58 16.91 20.78 6.68
C THR A 58 17.48 21.15 8.05
N GLU A 59 16.62 21.43 9.03
CA GLU A 59 17.02 21.73 10.41
C GLU A 59 17.36 20.47 11.21
N TYR A 60 16.91 19.30 10.76
CA TYR A 60 17.24 18.01 11.38
C TYR A 60 18.55 17.46 10.81
N ASN A 61 19.52 17.17 11.69
CA ASN A 61 20.84 16.67 11.27
C ASN A 61 20.77 15.27 10.64
N GLU A 62 19.93 14.36 11.17
CA GLU A 62 19.82 12.99 10.68
C GLU A 62 18.37 12.49 10.78
N PRO A 63 17.90 11.68 9.80
CA PRO A 63 16.59 11.05 9.87
C PRO A 63 16.60 9.94 10.94
N HIS A 64 15.55 9.90 11.77
CA HIS A 64 15.35 8.79 12.72
C HIS A 64 15.24 7.43 12.01
N GLU A 65 14.62 7.41 10.84
CA GLU A 65 14.56 6.24 9.96
C GLU A 65 14.70 6.68 8.50
N SER A 66 15.55 5.99 7.73
CA SER A 66 15.72 6.20 6.30
C SER A 66 15.57 4.88 5.57
N ARG A 67 14.78 4.88 4.48
CA ARG A 67 14.51 3.70 3.66
C ARG A 67 14.70 4.03 2.19
N THR A 68 15.32 3.09 1.48
CA THR A 68 15.50 3.10 0.03
C THR A 68 14.73 1.96 -0.63
N ASN A 69 14.73 1.92 -1.96
CA ASN A 69 14.12 0.82 -2.70
C ASN A 69 14.74 -0.54 -2.35
N SER A 70 16.05 -0.60 -2.04
CA SER A 70 16.73 -1.84 -1.67
C SER A 70 16.20 -2.40 -0.35
N ASP A 71 16.02 -1.53 0.65
CA ASP A 71 15.48 -1.92 1.96
C ASP A 71 14.05 -2.49 1.84
N ILE A 72 13.22 -1.84 1.02
CA ILE A 72 11.83 -2.27 0.79
C ILE A 72 11.80 -3.61 0.06
N VAL A 73 12.61 -3.79 -0.99
CA VAL A 73 12.67 -5.04 -1.75
C VAL A 73 13.15 -6.18 -0.85
N GLU A 74 14.20 -5.97 -0.05
CA GLU A 74 14.71 -6.98 0.87
C GLU A 74 13.61 -7.42 1.85
N GLN A 75 12.92 -6.49 2.49
CA GLN A 75 11.81 -6.80 3.41
C GLN A 75 10.70 -7.62 2.74
N LEU A 76 10.32 -7.27 1.52
CA LEU A 76 9.30 -8.00 0.76
C LEU A 76 9.75 -9.43 0.43
N THR A 77 11.02 -9.62 0.07
CA THR A 77 11.55 -10.97 -0.19
C THR A 77 11.54 -11.82 1.08
N VAL A 78 12.05 -11.30 2.21
CA VAL A 78 12.06 -12.01 3.51
C VAL A 78 10.64 -12.40 3.94
N SER A 79 9.68 -11.50 3.73
CA SER A 79 8.27 -11.75 4.01
C SER A 79 7.70 -12.89 3.15
N SER A 80 8.07 -12.94 1.86
CA SER A 80 7.70 -14.03 0.95
C SER A 80 8.27 -15.37 1.43
N TRP A 81 9.56 -15.42 1.79
CA TRP A 81 10.19 -16.65 2.29
C TRP A 81 9.54 -17.16 3.60
N ARG A 82 9.07 -16.25 4.47
CA ARG A 82 8.35 -16.64 5.70
C ARG A 82 6.96 -17.20 5.39
N ALA A 83 6.26 -16.66 4.39
CA ALA A 83 4.97 -17.17 3.94
C ALA A 83 5.11 -18.58 3.32
N ASP A 84 6.15 -18.81 2.51
CA ASP A 84 6.40 -20.13 1.89
C ASP A 84 6.75 -21.19 2.94
N ARG A 85 7.55 -20.86 3.96
CA ARG A 85 7.85 -21.78 5.07
C ARG A 85 6.65 -22.12 5.96
N ALA A 86 5.62 -21.27 6.01
CA ALA A 86 4.39 -21.60 6.72
C ALA A 86 3.58 -22.70 6.01
N LEU A 87 3.76 -22.87 4.70
CA LEU A 87 3.17 -23.97 3.93
C LEU A 87 3.98 -25.27 4.06
N ASP A 88 5.30 -25.17 4.27
CA ASP A 88 6.20 -26.32 4.51
C ASP A 88 6.23 -26.78 5.98
N ALA A 89 5.59 -26.05 6.90
CA ALA A 89 5.42 -26.47 8.27
C ALA A 89 4.56 -27.74 8.30
N LYS A 90 5.22 -28.91 8.40
CA LYS A 90 4.55 -30.20 8.54
C LYS A 90 3.49 -30.09 9.65
N PRO A 91 2.23 -30.52 9.41
CA PRO A 91 1.23 -30.52 10.45
C PRO A 91 1.78 -31.33 11.63
N ALA A 92 1.69 -30.76 12.84
CA ALA A 92 1.95 -31.51 14.06
C ALA A 92 1.10 -32.80 14.01
N ARG A 93 1.74 -33.95 14.27
CA ARG A 93 1.08 -35.25 14.25
C ARG A 93 -0.21 -35.16 15.07
N PRO A 94 -1.37 -35.58 14.54
CA PRO A 94 -2.58 -35.60 15.34
C PRO A 94 -2.40 -36.65 16.46
N ASP A 95 -2.48 -36.20 17.71
CA ASP A 95 -2.63 -37.10 18.84
C ASP A 95 -3.89 -37.94 18.62
N LYS A 96 -3.72 -39.26 18.73
CA LYS A 96 -4.78 -40.24 18.53
C LYS A 96 -5.84 -40.02 19.60
N PHE A 97 -6.97 -39.41 19.24
CA PHE A 97 -8.18 -39.45 20.04
C PHE A 97 -9.22 -40.38 19.37
N LEU A 98 -9.74 -41.28 20.18
CA LEU A 98 -10.59 -42.40 19.82
C LEU A 98 -11.98 -41.96 19.34
N SER A 99 -12.44 -42.67 18.30
CA SER A 99 -13.82 -42.93 17.82
C SER A 99 -15.01 -42.12 18.34
N GLY A 100 -15.79 -41.55 17.41
CA GLY A 100 -17.20 -41.22 17.63
C GLY A 100 -17.89 -40.66 16.37
N ARG A 101 -19.02 -41.25 15.96
CA ARG A 101 -19.77 -40.98 14.71
C ARG A 101 -20.42 -39.59 14.66
N GLY A 102 -20.57 -39.01 13.46
CA GLY A 102 -21.55 -37.93 13.20
C GLY A 102 -21.40 -37.18 11.87
N GLN A 103 -22.33 -37.47 10.94
CA GLN A 103 -22.83 -36.74 9.75
C GLN A 103 -22.06 -35.54 9.12
N GLN A 104 -21.96 -35.60 7.78
CA GLN A 104 -21.53 -34.50 6.89
C GLN A 104 -22.62 -33.42 6.73
N PRO A 105 -22.24 -32.14 6.58
CA PRO A 105 -23.01 -31.17 5.81
C PRO A 105 -22.26 -30.70 4.54
N THR A 106 -23.04 -30.43 3.50
CA THR A 106 -22.69 -30.14 2.10
C THR A 106 -22.01 -28.79 1.90
N LYS A 107 -21.04 -28.73 0.96
CA LYS A 107 -20.31 -27.51 0.56
C LYS A 107 -21.18 -26.56 -0.28
N GLY A 108 -21.38 -25.34 0.20
CA GLY A 108 -21.86 -24.21 -0.60
C GLY A 108 -20.75 -23.69 -1.52
N ILE A 109 -21.05 -23.54 -2.80
CA ILE A 109 -20.14 -23.01 -3.82
C ILE A 109 -20.16 -21.48 -3.74
N TYR A 110 -19.02 -20.85 -3.44
CA TYR A 110 -18.85 -19.40 -3.54
C TYR A 110 -18.34 -19.04 -4.94
N GLN A 111 -19.13 -18.28 -5.71
CA GLN A 111 -18.72 -17.74 -7.01
C GLN A 111 -18.26 -16.28 -6.84
N PRO A 112 -17.08 -15.90 -7.35
CA PRO A 112 -16.65 -14.50 -7.35
C PRO A 112 -17.37 -13.70 -8.44
N LYS A 113 -17.91 -12.53 -8.08
CA LYS A 113 -18.56 -11.58 -9.00
C LYS A 113 -17.54 -10.83 -9.88
N SER A 114 -17.96 -10.50 -11.09
CA SER A 114 -17.13 -9.94 -12.17
C SER A 114 -16.80 -8.44 -12.01
N ARG A 115 -15.70 -8.05 -12.65
CA ARG A 115 -14.93 -6.78 -12.56
C ARG A 115 -15.63 -5.51 -13.11
N ALA A 116 -16.92 -5.56 -13.46
CA ALA A 116 -17.54 -4.55 -14.31
C ALA A 116 -18.14 -3.31 -13.58
N GLN A 117 -18.09 -3.21 -12.24
CA GLN A 117 -18.80 -2.14 -11.50
C GLN A 117 -17.93 -1.10 -10.78
N ALA A 118 -16.60 -1.09 -10.97
CA ALA A 118 -15.71 -0.13 -10.29
C ALA A 118 -15.33 1.09 -11.16
N ARG A 119 -16.29 1.62 -11.95
CA ARG A 119 -16.09 2.80 -12.80
C ARG A 119 -17.15 3.84 -12.49
N GLY A 120 -16.86 4.73 -11.56
CA GLY A 120 -17.73 5.83 -11.18
C GLY A 120 -17.33 6.42 -9.85
N GLN A 121 -16.36 7.35 -9.89
CA GLN A 121 -16.11 8.45 -8.95
C GLN A 121 -14.70 8.98 -9.25
N GLU A 122 -14.62 9.76 -10.32
CA GLU A 122 -13.47 10.58 -10.68
C GLU A 122 -14.00 12.00 -10.84
N GLU A 123 -14.38 12.66 -9.75
CA GLU A 123 -14.64 14.10 -9.74
C GLU A 123 -14.21 14.73 -8.40
N ASP A 124 -13.55 15.88 -8.57
CA ASP A 124 -13.29 16.98 -7.65
C ASP A 124 -12.33 16.80 -6.46
N TRP A 125 -11.07 17.21 -6.68
CA TRP A 125 -10.19 17.73 -5.63
C TRP A 125 -9.47 19.00 -6.12
N GLY A 126 -10.20 19.86 -6.83
CA GLY A 126 -9.58 20.97 -7.57
C GLY A 126 -10.45 22.20 -7.73
N ALA A 127 -11.16 22.65 -6.69
CA ALA A 127 -11.56 24.05 -6.54
C ALA A 127 -12.18 24.31 -5.17
N LYS A 128 -11.53 25.15 -4.36
CA LYS A 128 -12.03 26.13 -3.36
C LYS A 128 -10.87 26.40 -2.39
N ALA A 129 -10.11 27.46 -2.65
CA ALA A 129 -10.34 28.86 -2.25
C ALA A 129 -9.56 29.13 -0.95
#